data_AF-I3Y6L3-F1
#
_entry.id   AF-I3Y6L3-F1
#
_cell.length_a   1.000
_cell.length_b   1.000
_cell.length_c   1.000
_cell.angle_alpha   90.00
_cell.angle_beta   90.00
_cell.angle_gamma   90.00
#
_symmetry.space_group_name_H-M   'P 1'
#
loop_
_entity.id
_entity.type
_entity.pdbx_description
1 polymer ?
#
loop_
_entity_poly.entity_id
_entity_poly.type
_entity_poly.pdbx_seq_one_letter_code
_entity_poly.pdbx_strand_id
1 'polypeptide(L)'
;MSMQVSWYRVERIQVSANGALLSDGSQTMCWWQELELFDPQDALIGRIVLHLTSPKVALPVGEQPPYWGIDPRQTGALALLDGEAPF
;
A
#
# COMPACT_ATOMS: atom_id res chain seq x y z
N MET A 1 -7.12 13.95 14.78
CA MET A 1 -8.26 13.91 13.85
C MET A 1 -7.91 12.93 12.74
N SER A 2 -8.73 11.92 12.48
CA SER A 2 -8.58 11.02 11.34
C SER A 2 -9.30 11.62 10.14
N MET A 3 -8.62 11.74 9.01
CA MET A 3 -9.24 12.10 7.73
C MET A 3 -9.59 10.81 6.99
N GLN A 4 -10.82 10.70 6.49
CA GLN A 4 -11.27 9.58 5.66
C GLN A 4 -11.49 10.06 4.23
N VAL A 5 -10.96 9.31 3.27
CA VAL A 5 -11.19 9.53 1.85
C VAL A 5 -11.73 8.23 1.26
N SER A 6 -12.71 8.34 0.36
CA SER A 6 -13.31 7.20 -0.32
C SER A 6 -13.15 7.36 -1.81
N TRP A 7 -12.64 6.31 -2.47
CA TRP A 7 -12.57 6.21 -3.92
C TRP A 7 -13.56 5.14 -4.38
N TYR A 8 -14.24 5.43 -5.49
CA TYR A 8 -15.26 4.54 -6.06
C TYR A 8 -14.75 3.97 -7.39
N ARG A 9 -15.24 2.78 -7.74
CA ARG A 9 -14.88 2.06 -8.97
C ARG A 9 -13.39 1.73 -9.08
N VAL A 10 -12.73 1.47 -7.95
CA VAL A 10 -11.38 0.89 -7.96
C VAL A 10 -11.51 -0.61 -8.22
N GLU A 11 -10.95 -1.06 -9.35
CA GLU A 11 -10.89 -2.49 -9.71
C GLU A 11 -9.56 -3.10 -9.27
N ARG A 12 -8.46 -2.36 -9.51
CA ARG A 12 -7.10 -2.84 -9.31
C ARG A 12 -6.28 -1.82 -8.53
N ILE A 13 -5.45 -2.31 -7.61
CA ILE A 13 -4.48 -1.49 -6.89
C ILE A 13 -3.09 -2.02 -7.18
N GLN A 14 -2.21 -1.18 -7.71
CA GLN A 14 -0.79 -1.49 -7.85
C GLN A 14 -0.02 -0.86 -6.70
N VAL A 15 0.70 -1.67 -5.95
CA VAL A 15 1.57 -1.20 -4.88
C VAL A 15 3.02 -1.25 -5.35
N SER A 16 3.72 -0.14 -5.17
CA SER A 16 5.18 -0.06 -5.29
C SER A 16 5.79 0.44 -3.99
N ALA A 17 7.04 0.06 -3.73
CA ALA A 17 7.80 0.50 -2.58
C ALA A 17 9.12 1.10 -3.05
N ASN A 18 9.49 2.22 -2.45
CA ASN A 18 10.64 3.00 -2.82
C ASN A 18 11.38 3.48 -1.56
N GLY A 19 12.65 3.83 -1.74
CA GLY A 19 13.43 4.48 -0.71
C GLY A 19 14.59 5.27 -1.30
N ALA A 20 14.93 6.37 -0.65
CA ALA A 20 16.05 7.22 -1.03
C ALA A 20 16.69 7.84 0.20
N LEU A 21 17.99 8.17 0.10
CA LEU A 21 18.67 8.97 1.11
C LEU A 21 18.10 10.38 1.09
N LEU A 22 17.89 10.96 2.27
CA LEU A 22 17.56 12.37 2.38
C LEU A 22 18.69 13.23 1.81
N SER A 23 18.32 14.24 1.03
CA SER A 23 19.28 15.14 0.36
C SER A 23 19.92 16.16 1.31
N ASP A 24 19.62 16.09 2.61
CA ASP A 24 20.12 16.97 3.66
C ASP A 24 21.49 16.55 4.21
N GLY A 25 22.10 15.51 3.65
CA GLY A 25 23.41 14.99 4.07
C GLY A 25 23.36 14.12 5.34
N SER A 26 22.19 13.89 5.93
CA SER A 26 22.03 13.14 7.19
C SER A 26 22.27 11.62 7.06
N GLN A 27 22.48 11.11 5.85
CA GLN A 27 22.47 9.68 5.51
C GLN A 27 21.21 8.91 5.97
N THR A 28 20.16 9.63 6.34
CA THR A 28 18.89 9.03 6.74
C THR A 28 18.17 8.50 5.51
N MET A 29 17.67 7.27 5.56
CA MET A 29 16.78 6.75 4.52
C MET A 29 15.35 7.21 4.76
N CYS A 30 14.71 7.72 3.71
CA CYS A 30 13.27 7.87 3.61
C CYS A 30 12.71 6.68 2.85
N TRP A 31 11.58 6.16 3.31
CA TRP A 31 10.86 5.06 2.67
C TRP A 31 9.43 5.49 2.38
N TRP A 32 8.92 5.13 1.22
CA TRP A 32 7.53 5.37 0.88
C TRP A 32 6.96 4.26 0.01
N GLN A 33 5.64 4.16 0.00
CA GLN A 33 4.88 3.33 -0.92
C GLN A 33 3.93 4.17 -1.74
N GLU A 34 3.74 3.76 -2.99
CA GLU A 34 2.74 4.34 -3.88
C GLU A 34 1.68 3.28 -4.15
N LEU A 35 0.43 3.63 -3.87
CA LEU A 35 -0.75 2.84 -4.19
C LEU A 35 -1.43 3.54 -5.37
N GLU A 36 -1.31 2.94 -6.54
CA GLU A 36 -1.95 3.40 -7.75
C GLU A 36 -3.29 2.67 -7.90
N LEU A 37 -4.37 3.44 -8.04
CA LEU A 37 -5.74 2.95 -8.12
C LEU A 37 -6.19 2.99 -9.57
N PHE A 38 -6.66 1.87 -10.10
CA PHE A 38 -7.12 1.76 -11.49
C PHE A 38 -8.60 1.40 -11.54
N ASP A 39 -9.29 1.92 -12.56
CA ASP A 39 -10.69 1.61 -12.83
C ASP A 39 -10.84 0.30 -13.65
N PRO A 40 -12.07 -0.16 -13.94
CA PRO A 40 -12.28 -1.38 -14.75
C PRO A 40 -11.85 -1.26 -16.22
N GLN A 41 -11.44 -0.09 -16.67
CA GLN A 41 -10.87 0.16 -18.01
C GLN A 41 -9.33 0.21 -17.94
N ASP A 42 -8.74 -0.12 -16.80
CA ASP A 42 -7.30 -0.04 -16.49
C ASP A 42 -6.75 1.40 -16.53
N ALA A 43 -7.61 2.41 -16.40
CA ALA A 43 -7.19 3.81 -16.32
C ALA A 43 -6.80 4.16 -14.88
N LEU A 44 -5.67 4.86 -14.72
CA LEU A 44 -5.23 5.38 -13.42
C LEU A 44 -6.18 6.49 -12.94
N ILE A 45 -6.87 6.25 -11.82
CA ILE A 45 -7.86 7.17 -11.24
C ILE A 45 -7.38 7.83 -9.94
N GLY A 46 -6.29 7.36 -9.35
CA GLY A 46 -5.76 7.95 -8.14
C GLY A 46 -4.41 7.38 -7.73
N ARG A 47 -3.69 8.15 -6.92
CA ARG A 47 -2.43 7.73 -6.31
C ARG A 47 -2.37 8.17 -4.87
N ILE A 48 -2.02 7.24 -3.98
CA ILE A 48 -1.79 7.51 -2.55
C ILE A 48 -0.32 7.25 -2.26
N VAL A 49 0.35 8.21 -1.62
CA VAL A 49 1.74 8.07 -1.20
C VAL A 49 1.79 7.94 0.33
N LEU A 50 2.29 6.81 0.81
CA LEU A 50 2.44 6.51 2.22
C LEU A 50 3.91 6.64 2.60
N HIS A 51 4.26 7.63 3.41
CA HIS A 51 5.60 7.73 3.98
C HIS A 51 5.70 6.80 5.19
N LEU A 52 6.71 5.94 5.19
CA LEU A 52 6.87 4.89 6.17
C LEU A 52 7.95 5.24 7.19
N THR A 53 7.70 4.91 8.45
CA THR A 53 8.69 5.00 9.52
C THR A 53 9.71 3.85 9.49
N SER A 54 9.44 2.78 8.74
CA SER A 54 10.30 1.60 8.55
C SER A 54 9.85 0.83 7.30
N PRO A 55 10.74 0.15 6.55
CA PRO A 55 10.30 -0.71 5.45
C PRO A 55 9.49 -1.91 5.93
N LYS A 56 9.60 -2.31 7.20
CA LYS A 56 8.89 -3.48 7.77
C LYS A 56 7.37 -3.31 7.89
N VAL A 57 6.88 -2.06 7.81
CA VAL A 57 5.44 -1.77 7.85
C VAL A 57 4.85 -1.60 6.45
N ALA A 58 5.66 -1.86 5.41
CA ALA A 58 5.21 -1.79 4.04
C ALA A 58 4.16 -2.87 3.75
N LEU A 59 3.18 -2.49 2.95
CA LEU A 59 2.24 -3.44 2.33
C LEU A 59 2.98 -4.30 1.30
N PRO A 60 2.48 -5.49 0.99
CA PRO A 60 3.06 -6.30 -0.08
C PRO A 60 3.10 -5.53 -1.41
N VAL A 61 4.24 -5.57 -2.08
CA VAL A 61 4.45 -4.98 -3.41
C VAL A 61 3.77 -5.85 -4.46
N GLY A 62 3.26 -5.22 -5.52
CA GLY A 62 2.59 -5.89 -6.61
C GLY A 62 1.12 -5.53 -6.70
N GLU A 63 0.38 -6.34 -7.45
CA GLU A 63 -1.06 -6.21 -7.54
C GLU A 63 -1.69 -6.65 -6.20
N GLN A 64 -2.46 -5.76 -5.62
CA GLN A 64 -3.26 -6.04 -4.43
C GLN A 64 -4.73 -6.05 -4.85
N PRO A 65 -5.49 -7.09 -4.53
CA PRO A 65 -6.92 -7.05 -4.78
C PRO A 65 -7.60 -6.00 -3.88
N PRO A 66 -8.82 -5.56 -4.24
CA PRO A 66 -9.53 -4.50 -3.53
C PRO A 66 -10.13 -5.00 -2.21
N TYR A 67 -9.37 -5.65 -1.32
CA TYR A 67 -9.86 -6.08 0.00
C TYR A 67 -9.39 -5.18 1.13
N TRP A 68 -9.93 -3.96 1.20
CA TRP A 68 -9.62 -3.03 2.27
C TRP A 68 -10.91 -2.56 2.95
N GLY A 69 -11.44 -3.47 3.77
CA GLY A 69 -12.54 -3.27 4.72
C GLY A 69 -12.56 -4.36 5.80
N ILE A 70 -11.51 -5.17 5.90
CA ILE A 70 -11.45 -6.31 6.82
C ILE A 70 -10.75 -5.84 8.09
N ASP A 71 -11.54 -5.65 9.14
CA ASP A 71 -11.03 -5.46 10.49
C ASP A 71 -10.16 -6.68 10.85
N PRO A 72 -8.85 -6.51 11.14
CA PRO A 72 -7.96 -7.59 11.57
C PRO A 72 -8.47 -8.39 12.76
N ARG A 73 -9.38 -7.81 13.57
CA ARG A 73 -10.04 -8.48 14.71
C ARG A 73 -11.22 -9.37 14.28
N GLN A 74 -11.71 -9.22 13.06
CA GLN A 74 -12.75 -10.06 12.45
C GLN A 74 -12.16 -11.12 11.51
N THR A 75 -10.87 -11.03 11.18
CA THR A 75 -10.13 -11.91 10.26
C THR A 75 -9.71 -13.25 10.87
N GLY A 76 -10.55 -13.87 11.70
CA GLY A 76 -10.40 -15.30 12.02
C GLY A 76 -10.66 -16.21 10.80
N ALA A 77 -11.25 -15.66 9.72
CA ALA A 77 -11.82 -16.43 8.61
C ALA A 77 -11.13 -16.23 7.24
N LEU A 78 -10.17 -15.30 7.11
CA LEU A 78 -9.24 -15.31 5.98
C LEU A 78 -7.93 -15.86 6.49
N ALA A 79 -7.89 -17.18 6.58
CA ALA A 79 -6.65 -17.91 6.64
C ALA A 79 -5.71 -17.27 5.62
N LEU A 80 -4.60 -16.73 6.14
CA LEU A 80 -3.38 -16.50 5.40
C LEU A 80 -3.23 -17.64 4.41
N LEU A 81 -3.57 -17.39 3.15
CA LEU A 81 -3.02 -18.18 2.07
C LEU A 81 -1.52 -17.93 2.20
N ASP A 82 -0.81 -18.98 2.64
CA ASP A 82 0.63 -19.07 2.86
C ASP A 82 1.39 -18.60 1.62
N GLY A 83 1.45 -17.30 1.41
CA GLY A 83 2.38 -16.61 0.55
C GLY A 83 3.35 -15.93 1.48
N GLU A 84 4.56 -16.49 1.59
CA GLU A 84 5.67 -15.87 2.29
C GLU A 84 5.74 -14.38 1.93
N ALA A 85 5.90 -13.54 2.96
CA ALA A 85 6.35 -12.18 2.74
C ALA A 85 7.66 -12.26 1.93
N PRO A 86 7.88 -11.43 0.90
CA PRO A 86 9.06 -11.55 0.04
C PRO A 86 10.35 -11.02 0.71
N PHE A 87 10.50 -11.24 2.02
CA PHE A 87 11.75 -11.04 2.75
C PHE A 87 12.23 -12.33 3.39
#